data_AF-A0A2D7ZQL9-F1
#
_entry.id   AF-A0A2D7ZQL9-F1
#
_cell.length_a   1.000
_cell.length_b   1.000
_cell.length_c   1.000
_cell.angle_alpha   90.00
_cell.angle_beta   90.00
_cell.angle_gamma   90.00
#
_symmetry.space_group_name_H-M   'P 1'
#
loop_
_entity.id
_entity.type
_entity.pdbx_description
1 polymer ?
#
loop_
_entity_poly.entity_id
_entity_poly.type
_entity_poly.pdbx_seq_one_letter_code
_entity_poly.pdbx_strand_id
1 'polypeptide(L)'
;MRWRSPVRFLVPLVSAMVLASAFPATSQIVTDEARRSAYEAALKCFVANGSAYGDAQKAGDAAEAAAFDAKARASFDAAVRLGELLGHSGTRVEQDFRLTQMRELPQIVSNPAYARQSLQTCKALGLA
;
A
#
# COMPACT_ATOMS: atom_id res chain seq x y z
N MET A 1 31.04 -53.45 -58.25
CA MET A 1 30.90 -52.62 -59.46
C MET A 1 30.18 -51.34 -59.07
N ARG A 2 30.78 -50.18 -59.41
CA ARG A 2 30.26 -48.84 -59.75
C ARG A 2 28.85 -48.46 -59.20
N TRP A 3 28.58 -47.31 -58.60
CA TRP A 3 28.73 -45.92 -59.10
C TRP A 3 28.55 -44.95 -57.88
N ARG A 4 29.54 -44.13 -57.48
CA ARG A 4 29.60 -42.66 -57.68
C ARG A 4 28.29 -42.04 -58.20
N SER A 5 27.63 -41.10 -57.53
CA SER A 5 28.05 -39.68 -57.46
C SER A 5 27.03 -38.80 -56.69
N PRO A 6 27.36 -37.52 -56.40
CA PRO A 6 26.85 -36.69 -55.29
C PRO A 6 25.78 -35.67 -55.75
N VAL A 7 25.45 -34.69 -54.88
CA VAL A 7 25.06 -33.26 -55.15
C VAL A 7 23.95 -32.83 -54.17
N ARG A 8 24.26 -32.05 -53.11
CA ARG A 8 24.34 -30.57 -52.95
C ARG A 8 23.07 -29.99 -52.29
N PHE A 9 23.33 -29.25 -51.20
CA PHE A 9 22.73 -27.99 -50.76
C PHE A 9 21.21 -27.79 -50.85
N LEU A 10 20.59 -27.44 -49.71
CA LEU A 10 19.75 -26.23 -49.55
C LEU A 10 19.33 -26.05 -48.07
N VAL A 11 20.03 -25.15 -47.39
CA VAL A 11 19.47 -24.24 -46.35
C VAL A 11 18.76 -23.12 -47.15
N PRO A 12 17.61 -22.50 -46.79
CA PRO A 12 17.12 -22.07 -45.47
C PRO A 12 15.62 -22.42 -45.24
N LEU A 13 15.00 -22.24 -44.07
CA LEU A 13 14.35 -20.98 -43.72
C LEU A 13 13.91 -21.01 -42.26
N VAL A 14 14.35 -19.97 -41.57
CA VAL A 14 13.86 -19.45 -40.31
C VAL A 14 12.33 -19.43 -40.30
N SER A 15 11.71 -20.17 -39.39
CA SER A 15 10.38 -19.84 -38.87
C SER A 15 10.53 -19.66 -37.36
N ALA A 16 11.12 -18.54 -37.00
CA ALA A 16 10.95 -17.97 -35.69
C ALA A 16 9.48 -17.55 -35.56
N MET A 17 8.64 -18.44 -35.02
CA MET A 17 7.37 -18.01 -34.44
C MET A 17 7.74 -17.14 -33.22
N VAL A 18 7.86 -15.85 -33.46
CA VAL A 18 7.82 -14.84 -32.40
C VAL A 18 6.41 -14.89 -31.84
N LEU A 19 6.21 -15.69 -30.78
CA LEU A 19 5.12 -15.44 -29.85
C LEU A 19 5.40 -14.09 -29.20
N ALA A 20 4.85 -13.03 -29.79
CA ALA A 20 4.68 -11.76 -29.11
C ALA A 20 3.63 -11.95 -28.00
N SER A 21 4.02 -12.56 -26.89
CA SER A 21 3.27 -12.51 -25.63
C SER A 21 3.42 -11.10 -25.05
N ALA A 22 2.66 -10.17 -25.61
CA ALA A 22 2.58 -8.80 -25.17
C ALA A 22 1.58 -8.66 -24.02
N PHE A 23 1.85 -9.22 -22.83
CA PHE A 23 1.14 -8.82 -21.60
C PHE A 23 2.06 -8.99 -20.39
N PRO A 24 2.47 -7.88 -19.75
CA PRO A 24 2.18 -7.76 -18.32
C PRO A 24 1.86 -6.32 -17.93
N ALA A 25 0.75 -5.75 -18.43
CA ALA A 25 0.23 -4.49 -17.87
C ALA A 25 -0.62 -4.73 -16.60
N THR A 26 -1.08 -5.96 -16.36
CA THR A 26 -2.02 -6.29 -15.28
C THR A 26 -1.35 -6.50 -13.93
N SER A 27 -0.08 -6.91 -13.86
CA SER A 27 0.62 -7.12 -12.59
C SER A 27 0.94 -5.81 -11.86
N GLN A 28 1.30 -4.76 -12.60
CA GLN A 28 1.62 -3.45 -12.04
C GLN A 28 0.38 -2.73 -11.51
N ILE A 29 -0.75 -2.82 -12.22
CA ILE A 29 -2.02 -2.20 -11.82
C ILE A 29 -2.52 -2.80 -10.49
N VAL A 30 -2.47 -4.12 -10.34
CA VAL A 30 -2.89 -4.80 -9.09
C VAL A 30 -1.99 -4.39 -7.91
N THR A 31 -0.69 -4.18 -8.14
CA THR A 31 0.21 -3.72 -7.08
C THR A 31 -0.02 -2.28 -6.67
N ASP A 32 -0.38 -1.39 -7.60
CA ASP A 32 -0.62 0.02 -7.29
C ASP A 32 -1.94 0.24 -6.57
N GLU A 33 -2.98 -0.53 -6.91
CA GLU A 33 -4.24 -0.52 -6.17
C GLU A 33 -4.07 -1.02 -4.73
N ALA A 34 -3.32 -2.12 -4.54
CA ALA A 34 -3.00 -2.62 -3.21
C ALA A 34 -2.18 -1.61 -2.39
N ARG A 35 -1.19 -0.95 -3.01
CA ARG A 35 -0.41 0.12 -2.36
C ARG A 35 -1.26 1.32 -2.00
N ARG A 36 -2.18 1.74 -2.87
CA ARG A 36 -3.10 2.85 -2.60
C ARG A 36 -4.04 2.51 -1.44
N SER A 37 -4.60 1.31 -1.42
CA SER A 37 -5.44 0.86 -0.31
C SER A 37 -4.66 0.82 1.02
N ALA A 38 -3.43 0.29 1.00
CA ALA A 38 -2.56 0.29 2.18
C ALA A 38 -2.19 1.71 2.64
N TYR A 39 -1.92 2.61 1.69
CA TYR A 39 -1.63 4.02 1.96
C TYR A 39 -2.81 4.70 2.65
N GLU A 40 -4.01 4.58 2.10
CA GLU A 40 -5.23 5.13 2.69
C GLU A 40 -5.51 4.55 4.08
N ALA A 41 -5.29 3.25 4.26
CA ALA A 41 -5.42 2.59 5.56
C ALA A 41 -4.41 3.14 6.58
N ALA A 42 -3.14 3.33 6.19
CA ALA A 42 -2.11 3.89 7.06
C ALA A 42 -2.44 5.34 7.48
N LEU A 43 -2.92 6.18 6.56
CA LEU A 43 -3.41 7.53 6.88
C LEU A 43 -4.55 7.49 7.91
N LYS A 44 -5.53 6.59 7.71
CA LYS A 44 -6.64 6.43 8.65
C LYS A 44 -6.19 5.94 10.02
N CYS A 45 -5.23 5.02 10.07
CA CYS A 45 -4.69 4.49 11.32
C CYS A 45 -3.89 5.53 12.10
N PHE A 46 -3.18 6.43 11.42
CA PHE A 46 -2.57 7.59 12.09
C PHE A 46 -3.63 8.43 12.82
N VAL A 47 -4.75 8.73 12.17
CA VAL A 47 -5.83 9.53 12.78
C VAL A 47 -6.51 8.77 13.94
N ALA A 48 -6.80 7.48 13.76
CA ALA A 48 -7.44 6.67 14.80
C ALA A 48 -6.57 6.51 16.05
N ASN A 49 -5.28 6.20 15.88
CA ASN A 49 -4.33 6.11 16.99
C ASN A 49 -4.10 7.48 17.64
N GLY A 50 -4.04 8.57 16.86
CA GLY A 50 -3.92 9.93 17.39
C GLY A 50 -5.13 10.35 18.24
N SER A 51 -6.34 9.95 17.85
CA SER A 51 -7.54 10.15 18.66
C SER A 51 -7.47 9.35 19.97
N ALA A 52 -7.11 8.06 19.88
CA ALA A 52 -7.00 7.18 21.05
C ALA A 52 -5.92 7.63 22.04
N TYR A 53 -4.79 8.15 21.53
CA TYR A 53 -3.77 8.84 22.33
C TYR A 53 -4.38 10.01 23.11
N GLY A 54 -5.12 10.88 22.44
CA GLY A 54 -5.77 12.02 23.09
C GLY A 54 -6.77 11.60 24.17
N ASP A 55 -7.47 10.49 23.98
CA ASP A 55 -8.42 9.97 24.95
C ASP A 55 -7.73 9.31 26.14
N ALA A 56 -6.66 8.54 25.91
CA ALA A 56 -5.82 7.98 26.98
C ALA A 56 -5.18 9.09 27.83
N GLN A 57 -4.73 10.18 27.21
CA GLN A 57 -4.23 11.36 27.94
C GLN A 57 -5.31 11.99 28.83
N LYS A 58 -6.53 12.19 28.31
CA LYS A 58 -7.64 12.73 29.12
C LYS A 58 -8.01 11.80 30.27
N ALA A 59 -7.86 10.50 30.11
CA ALA A 59 -8.07 9.50 31.14
C ALA A 59 -6.93 9.41 32.17
N GLY A 60 -5.78 10.06 31.91
CA GLY A 60 -4.60 9.97 32.74
C GLY A 60 -3.79 8.69 32.59
N ASP A 61 -4.06 7.88 31.55
CA ASP A 61 -3.30 6.65 31.26
C ASP A 61 -2.09 6.97 30.38
N ALA A 62 -0.97 7.29 31.02
CA ALA A 62 0.26 7.64 30.33
C ALA A 62 0.88 6.47 29.55
N ALA A 63 0.70 5.23 30.01
CA ALA A 63 1.27 4.05 29.37
C ALA A 63 0.51 3.73 28.08
N GLU A 64 -0.82 3.78 28.13
CA GLU A 64 -1.67 3.59 26.96
C GLU A 64 -1.50 4.73 25.95
N ALA A 65 -1.40 5.98 26.41
CA ALA A 65 -1.09 7.12 25.55
C ALA A 65 0.24 6.90 24.80
N ALA A 66 1.32 6.54 25.51
CA ALA A 66 2.60 6.28 24.86
C ALA A 66 2.54 5.15 23.81
N ALA A 67 1.74 4.11 24.08
CA ALA A 67 1.53 3.02 23.13
C ALA A 67 0.81 3.51 21.86
N PHE A 68 -0.23 4.33 22.00
CA PHE A 68 -0.95 4.90 20.85
C PHE A 68 -0.10 5.91 20.06
N ASP A 69 0.73 6.73 20.71
CA ASP A 69 1.66 7.62 20.03
C ASP A 69 2.65 6.81 19.17
N ALA A 70 3.24 5.74 19.71
CA ALA A 70 4.14 4.88 18.95
C ALA A 70 3.46 4.25 17.71
N LYS A 71 2.20 3.83 17.85
CA LYS A 71 1.40 3.26 16.74
C LYS A 71 1.00 4.31 15.71
N ALA A 72 0.70 5.54 16.14
CA ALA A 72 0.45 6.66 15.25
C ALA A 72 1.71 6.93 14.40
N ARG A 73 2.89 7.04 15.03
CA ARG A 73 4.16 7.23 14.31
C ARG A 73 4.44 6.10 13.31
N ALA A 74 4.24 4.84 13.70
CA ALA A 74 4.40 3.71 12.79
C ALA A 74 3.44 3.78 11.59
N SER A 75 2.20 4.20 11.81
CA SER A 75 1.21 4.44 10.75
C SER A 75 1.64 5.58 9.82
N PHE A 76 2.19 6.65 10.39
CA PHE A 76 2.72 7.78 9.63
C PHE A 76 3.88 7.35 8.72
N ASP A 77 4.87 6.65 9.28
CA ASP A 77 6.02 6.15 8.54
C ASP A 77 5.60 5.19 7.42
N ALA A 78 4.61 4.33 7.68
CA ALA A 78 4.05 3.44 6.66
C ALA A 78 3.40 4.23 5.52
N ALA A 79 2.59 5.25 5.84
CA ALA A 79 1.96 6.10 4.83
C ALA A 79 2.99 6.87 4.01
N VAL A 80 4.05 7.41 4.62
CA VAL A 80 5.13 8.10 3.88
C VAL A 80 5.80 7.15 2.89
N ARG A 81 6.21 5.96 3.33
CA ARG A 81 6.86 4.97 2.45
C ARG A 81 5.94 4.51 1.32
N LEU A 82 4.66 4.27 1.61
CA LEU A 82 3.69 3.88 0.59
C LEU A 82 3.41 5.03 -0.38
N GLY A 83 3.35 6.27 0.11
CA GLY A 83 3.24 7.47 -0.70
C GLY A 83 4.42 7.62 -1.66
N GLU A 84 5.66 7.41 -1.19
CA GLU A 84 6.86 7.42 -2.03
C GLU A 84 6.78 6.36 -3.15
N LEU A 85 6.34 5.14 -2.82
CA LEU A 85 6.13 4.07 -3.80
C LEU A 85 5.03 4.39 -4.83
N LEU A 86 4.09 5.25 -4.47
CA LEU A 86 3.03 5.77 -5.35
C LEU A 86 3.46 7.06 -6.09
N GLY A 87 4.68 7.55 -5.88
CA GLY A 87 5.20 8.77 -6.48
C GLY A 87 4.66 10.07 -5.85
N HIS A 88 4.11 10.01 -4.64
CA HIS A 88 3.64 11.19 -3.91
C HIS A 88 4.82 11.96 -3.32
N SER A 89 4.77 13.29 -3.39
CA SER A 89 5.71 14.15 -2.66
C SER A 89 5.36 14.22 -1.17
N GLY A 90 6.31 14.60 -0.33
CA GLY A 90 6.05 14.82 1.11
C GLY A 90 4.91 15.81 1.36
N THR A 91 4.84 16.91 0.59
CA THR A 91 3.73 17.87 0.64
C THR A 91 2.39 17.23 0.30
N ARG A 92 2.36 16.32 -0.68
CA ARG A 92 1.13 15.60 -1.03
C ARG A 92 0.70 14.67 0.11
N VAL A 93 1.64 13.93 0.70
CA VAL A 93 1.36 13.07 1.85
C VAL A 93 0.81 13.88 3.03
N GLU A 94 1.40 15.05 3.34
CA GLU A 94 0.89 15.94 4.38
C GLU A 94 -0.54 16.45 4.07
N GLN A 95 -0.82 16.83 2.83
CA GLN A 95 -2.16 17.21 2.40
C GLN A 95 -3.15 16.07 2.59
N ASP A 96 -2.79 14.84 2.21
CA ASP A 96 -3.64 13.67 2.35
C ASP A 96 -3.90 13.31 3.83
N PHE A 97 -2.93 13.54 4.73
CA PHE A 97 -3.16 13.46 6.18
C PHE A 97 -4.22 14.45 6.65
N ARG A 98 -4.12 15.72 6.25
CA ARG A 98 -5.10 16.75 6.63
C ARG A 98 -6.50 16.39 6.11
N LEU A 99 -6.59 15.97 4.86
CA LEU A 99 -7.86 15.52 4.26
C LEU A 99 -8.45 14.31 4.99
N THR A 100 -7.61 13.34 5.33
CA THR A 100 -8.03 12.15 6.08
C THR A 100 -8.48 12.52 7.49
N GLN A 101 -7.77 13.41 8.17
CA GLN A 101 -8.18 13.90 9.49
C GLN A 101 -9.54 14.59 9.45
N MET A 102 -9.78 15.47 8.46
CA MET A 102 -11.08 16.14 8.31
C MET A 102 -12.24 15.16 8.04
N ARG A 103 -11.98 14.06 7.34
CA ARG A 103 -12.98 13.04 7.02
C ARG A 103 -13.23 12.07 8.17
N GLU A 104 -12.15 11.55 8.77
CA GLU A 104 -12.21 10.42 9.71
C GLU A 104 -12.43 10.87 11.14
N LEU A 105 -11.82 11.98 11.58
CA LEU A 105 -11.86 12.40 12.98
C LEU A 105 -13.29 12.69 13.47
N PRO A 106 -14.17 13.38 12.72
CA PRO A 106 -15.56 13.57 13.15
C PRO A 106 -16.30 12.26 13.36
N GLN A 107 -16.07 11.26 12.50
CA GLN A 107 -16.70 9.94 12.63
C GLN A 107 -16.17 9.19 13.86
N ILE A 108 -14.86 9.26 14.10
CA ILE A 108 -14.21 8.63 15.26
C ILE A 108 -14.74 9.24 16.57
N VAL A 109 -14.86 10.57 16.64
CA VAL A 109 -15.31 11.27 17.85
C VAL A 109 -16.81 11.07 18.10
N SER A 110 -17.64 11.13 17.05
CA SER A 110 -19.11 11.05 17.20
C SER A 110 -19.66 9.64 17.30
N ASN A 111 -18.92 8.62 16.85
CA ASN A 111 -19.39 7.24 16.80
C ASN A 111 -18.37 6.28 17.45
N PRO A 112 -18.60 5.89 18.73
CA PRO A 112 -17.71 4.96 19.44
C PRO A 112 -17.60 3.57 18.80
N ALA A 113 -18.61 3.11 18.06
CA ALA A 113 -18.52 1.86 17.31
C ALA A 113 -17.56 1.99 16.13
N TYR A 114 -17.62 3.11 15.41
CA TYR A 114 -16.70 3.42 14.31
C TYR A 114 -15.25 3.57 14.80
N ALA A 115 -15.04 4.22 15.95
CA ALA A 115 -13.73 4.33 16.57
C ALA A 115 -13.13 2.96 16.89
N ARG A 116 -13.90 2.09 17.57
CA ARG A 116 -13.46 0.73 17.90
C ARG A 116 -13.18 -0.10 16.65
N GLN A 117 -14.05 -0.05 15.65
CA GLN A 117 -13.85 -0.75 14.38
C GLN A 117 -12.59 -0.27 13.65
N SER A 118 -12.33 1.03 13.66
CA SER A 118 -11.14 1.62 13.04
C SER A 118 -9.87 1.13 13.72
N LEU A 119 -9.81 1.16 15.06
CA LEU A 119 -8.67 0.63 15.82
C LEU A 119 -8.49 -0.88 15.62
N GLN A 120 -9.56 -1.66 15.57
CA GLN A 120 -9.50 -3.10 15.27
C GLN A 120 -8.93 -3.36 13.89
N THR A 121 -9.35 -2.58 12.90
CA THR A 121 -8.82 -2.67 11.53
C THR A 121 -7.33 -2.35 11.52
N CYS A 122 -6.92 -1.28 12.20
CA CYS A 122 -5.50 -0.92 12.31
C CYS A 122 -4.68 -2.00 12.99
N LYS A 123 -5.20 -2.64 14.04
CA LYS A 123 -4.55 -3.77 14.71
C LYS A 123 -4.39 -4.97 13.78
N ALA A 124 -5.41 -5.29 12.99
CA ALA A 124 -5.35 -6.38 12.01
C ALA A 124 -4.29 -6.12 10.91
N LEU A 125 -4.01 -4.86 10.62
CA LEU A 125 -2.97 -4.43 9.67
C LEU A 125 -1.58 -4.29 10.31
N GLY A 126 -1.45 -4.51 11.62
CA GLY A 126 -0.19 -4.29 12.36
C GLY A 126 0.16 -2.81 12.59
N LEU A 127 -0.84 -1.93 12.50
CA LEU A 127 -0.72 -0.47 12.62
C LEU A 127 -1.39 0.10 13.89
N ALA A 128 -1.88 -0.74 14.80
CA ALA A 128 -2.41 -0.34 16.11
C ALA A 128 -2.27 -1.45 17.17
#